data_AF-O66695-F1
#
_entry.id   AF-O66695-F1
#
_cell.length_a   1.000
_cell.length_b   1.000
_cell.length_c   1.000
_cell.angle_alpha   90.00
_cell.angle_beta   90.00
_cell.angle_gamma   90.00
#
_symmetry.space_group_name_H-M   'P 1'
#
loop_
_entity.id
_entity.type
_entity.pdbx_description
1 polymer ?
#
loop_
_entity_poly.entity_id
_entity_poly.type
_entity_poly.pdbx_seq_one_letter_code
_entity_poly.pdbx_strand_id
1 'polypeptide(L)'
;MGVKFYIDNWLTASSGVGLIEVLQDAEVEYKDLVKDSRKLELPEELFEKLPELYADFLTKGIDLTMKEQILKSKKLSIETLKNRLENPYTFINGYDIIKSFYRNSIFANNNPYKDIIKQENSKLLNSILNDIHRKEDMDYESIIDVLENKGYFENIRNVIKYYLIETLKLIISNQEDKNAPLCFFCRERHTYVYKGKYRVFGAEHFTPLSASEDTLPNLFWNGRNKMYLCPYCEFYLFFAAFGFTKVGNNRFLFVYIPDDLDSLISINSQLKSKEKVEKNILGELFRVVKFLRNVETQKARWILENIYFVEIEKVSEATANIYSFSISPRLAKVLKNYIDKYPPNFESVFPKFVEYVYSGRSLYEFLFKILSGFFFPKRYQNPKGYDADLIKKGMSFKEFLPKKLLYFIKFQEELIMGESFEKQINFAYREGLNLKKMYEKELGKEKAKDRIKTLSYRILEAVRRKDLDAFEQNLIRAYMQVEREIPYIFVQALKDENFNRIVYAFLIGLNGRDWSEGEPEGTSEESLGQE
;
A
#
# COMPACT_ATOMS: atom_id res chain seq x y z
N MET A 1 -38.84 5.00 -1.85
CA MET A 1 -37.91 4.18 -2.67
C MET A 1 -36.51 4.36 -2.07
N GLY A 2 -35.47 3.67 -2.53
CA GLY A 2 -34.10 3.90 -2.04
C GLY A 2 -33.29 4.82 -2.97
N VAL A 3 -32.39 5.63 -2.40
CA VAL A 3 -31.38 6.38 -3.16
C VAL A 3 -30.21 5.44 -3.49
N LYS A 4 -29.88 5.34 -4.78
CA LYS A 4 -28.88 4.38 -5.29
C LYS A 4 -27.55 5.05 -5.65
N PHE A 5 -26.46 4.48 -5.16
CA PHE A 5 -25.08 4.81 -5.53
C PHE A 5 -24.38 3.61 -6.15
N TYR A 6 -23.54 3.85 -7.15
CA TYR A 6 -22.89 2.81 -7.96
C TYR A 6 -21.38 2.79 -7.72
N ILE A 7 -20.81 1.59 -7.61
CA ILE A 7 -19.41 1.29 -7.26
C ILE A 7 -18.66 0.77 -8.51
N ASP A 8 -18.78 1.51 -9.61
CA ASP A 8 -18.33 1.03 -10.93
C ASP A 8 -16.86 1.34 -11.27
N ASN A 9 -16.19 2.20 -10.50
CA ASN A 9 -14.79 2.54 -10.69
C ASN A 9 -14.14 2.86 -9.34
N TRP A 10 -12.80 2.97 -9.31
CA TRP A 10 -12.08 3.19 -8.04
C TRP A 10 -12.52 4.46 -7.30
N LEU A 11 -12.95 5.52 -8.00
CA LEU A 11 -13.37 6.77 -7.37
C LEU A 11 -14.72 6.57 -6.65
N THR A 12 -15.73 6.07 -7.35
CA THR A 12 -17.02 5.79 -6.69
C THR A 12 -16.93 4.63 -5.70
N ALA A 13 -16.01 3.69 -5.91
CA ALA A 13 -15.69 2.66 -4.94
C ALA A 13 -15.09 3.24 -3.65
N SER A 14 -14.17 4.20 -3.77
CA SER A 14 -13.63 4.91 -2.61
C SER A 14 -14.72 5.71 -1.89
N SER A 15 -15.69 6.28 -2.62
CA SER A 15 -16.87 6.91 -2.03
C SER A 15 -17.74 5.90 -1.29
N GLY A 16 -17.94 4.71 -1.84
CA GLY A 16 -18.70 3.64 -1.20
C GLY A 16 -18.07 3.15 0.09
N VAL A 17 -16.76 2.88 0.07
CA VAL A 17 -16.01 2.50 1.27
C VAL A 17 -16.05 3.63 2.30
N GLY A 18 -15.85 4.88 1.88
CA GLY A 18 -15.90 6.03 2.77
C GLY A 18 -17.29 6.29 3.38
N LEU A 19 -18.36 6.08 2.61
CA LEU A 19 -19.74 6.14 3.11
C LEU A 19 -19.99 5.04 4.14
N ILE A 20 -19.55 3.82 3.86
CA ILE A 20 -19.72 2.69 4.79
C ILE A 20 -18.96 2.94 6.09
N GLU A 21 -17.78 3.54 6.04
CA GLU A 21 -17.04 3.91 7.23
C GLU A 21 -17.77 4.95 8.09
N VAL A 22 -18.37 5.97 7.46
CA VAL A 22 -19.23 6.93 8.15
C VAL A 22 -20.44 6.24 8.80
N LEU A 23 -21.07 5.30 8.08
CA LEU A 23 -22.20 4.53 8.62
C LEU A 23 -21.79 3.64 9.80
N GLN A 24 -20.65 2.94 9.68
CA GLN A 24 -20.12 2.09 10.75
C GLN A 24 -19.74 2.90 11.99
N ASP A 25 -19.19 4.10 11.82
CA ASP A 25 -18.88 5.01 12.93
C ASP A 25 -20.14 5.45 13.68
N ALA A 26 -21.26 5.58 12.97
CA ALA A 26 -22.58 5.87 13.50
C ALA A 26 -23.36 4.62 13.93
N GLU A 27 -22.71 3.46 14.02
CA GLU A 27 -23.32 2.17 14.41
C GLU A 27 -24.48 1.71 13.49
N VAL A 28 -24.50 2.17 12.23
CA VAL A 28 -25.48 1.77 11.23
C VAL A 28 -25.00 0.53 10.48
N GLU A 29 -25.80 -0.54 10.50
CA GLU A 29 -25.51 -1.76 9.74
C GLU A 29 -25.66 -1.51 8.23
N TYR A 30 -24.58 -1.70 7.47
CA TYR A 30 -24.57 -1.39 6.04
C TYR A 30 -24.86 -2.59 5.13
N LYS A 31 -24.79 -3.82 5.64
CA LYS A 31 -24.85 -5.04 4.81
C LYS A 31 -26.15 -5.12 4.01
N ASP A 32 -27.27 -4.74 4.63
CA ASP A 32 -28.58 -4.73 3.97
C ASP A 32 -28.72 -3.64 2.91
N LEU A 33 -27.85 -2.62 2.93
CA LEU A 33 -27.79 -1.53 1.96
C LEU A 33 -27.04 -1.94 0.69
N VAL A 34 -26.20 -2.96 0.77
CA VAL A 34 -25.46 -3.50 -0.38
C VAL A 34 -26.39 -4.34 -1.26
N LYS A 35 -26.48 -4.00 -2.54
CA LYS A 35 -27.24 -4.79 -3.53
C LYS A 35 -26.33 -5.19 -4.69
N ASP A 36 -26.44 -6.44 -5.16
CA ASP A 36 -25.72 -6.99 -6.32
C ASP A 36 -24.19 -6.71 -6.35
N SER A 37 -23.55 -6.59 -5.18
CA SER A 37 -22.12 -6.29 -4.98
C SER A 37 -21.57 -4.99 -5.58
N ARG A 38 -22.40 -4.19 -6.26
CA ARG A 38 -21.98 -2.99 -7.02
C ARG A 38 -22.76 -1.73 -6.71
N LYS A 39 -23.80 -1.82 -5.89
CA LYS A 39 -24.64 -0.65 -5.55
C LYS A 39 -24.92 -0.60 -4.06
N LEU A 40 -25.02 0.62 -3.56
CA LEU A 40 -25.56 0.95 -2.25
C LEU A 40 -26.94 1.55 -2.47
N GLU A 41 -27.96 0.94 -1.88
CA GLU A 41 -29.34 1.43 -1.89
C GLU A 41 -29.73 1.85 -0.49
N LEU A 42 -29.81 3.16 -0.28
CA LEU A 42 -30.08 3.78 1.01
C LEU A 42 -31.57 4.11 1.13
N PRO A 43 -32.24 3.75 2.23
CA PRO A 43 -33.56 4.29 2.54
C PRO A 43 -33.54 5.82 2.53
N GLU A 44 -34.61 6.46 2.08
CA GLU A 44 -34.74 7.93 2.03
C GLU A 44 -34.43 8.56 3.40
N GLU A 45 -34.97 8.01 4.48
CA GLU A 45 -34.71 8.50 5.85
C GLU A 45 -33.23 8.44 6.26
N LEU A 46 -32.49 7.43 5.78
CA LEU A 46 -31.05 7.33 6.04
C LEU A 46 -30.28 8.33 5.18
N PHE A 47 -30.65 8.45 3.90
CA PHE A 47 -30.04 9.41 2.97
C PHE A 47 -30.18 10.85 3.47
N GLU A 48 -31.33 11.23 3.99
CA GLU A 48 -31.60 12.56 4.56
C GLU A 48 -30.71 12.90 5.76
N LYS A 49 -30.27 11.91 6.54
CA LYS A 49 -29.39 12.07 7.70
C LYS A 49 -27.89 12.05 7.37
N LEU A 50 -27.52 11.70 6.13
CA LEU A 50 -26.10 11.56 5.78
C LEU A 50 -25.28 12.84 5.92
N PRO A 51 -25.80 14.06 5.64
CA PRO A 51 -25.05 15.30 5.90
C PRO A 51 -24.62 15.41 7.36
N GLU A 52 -25.51 15.08 8.30
CA GLU A 52 -25.25 15.05 9.74
C GLU A 52 -24.21 13.99 10.09
N LEU A 53 -24.39 12.75 9.62
CA LEU A 53 -23.44 11.67 9.89
C LEU A 53 -22.04 11.96 9.32
N TYR A 54 -21.96 12.56 8.14
CA TYR A 54 -20.70 13.00 7.53
C TYR A 54 -19.99 14.07 8.39
N ALA A 55 -20.75 15.06 8.87
CA ALA A 55 -20.22 16.13 9.71
C ALA A 55 -19.78 15.60 11.09
N ASP A 56 -20.55 14.69 11.68
CA ASP A 56 -20.21 14.00 12.93
C ASP A 56 -18.92 13.19 12.79
N PHE A 57 -18.80 12.40 11.73
CA PHE A 57 -17.60 11.61 11.45
C PHE A 57 -16.34 12.48 11.32
N LEU A 58 -16.41 13.57 10.56
CA LEU A 58 -15.28 14.48 10.37
C LEU A 58 -14.88 15.22 11.63
N THR A 59 -15.86 15.67 12.41
CA THR A 59 -15.62 16.46 13.61
C THR A 59 -15.37 15.61 14.85
N LYS A 60 -15.44 14.27 14.71
CA LYS A 60 -15.07 13.32 15.76
C LYS A 60 -13.62 13.53 16.20
N GLY A 61 -13.39 13.62 17.50
CA GLY A 61 -12.05 13.78 18.07
C GLY A 61 -11.41 15.16 17.81
N ILE A 62 -12.19 16.17 17.40
CA ILE A 62 -11.69 17.54 17.24
C ILE A 62 -11.01 18.04 18.52
N ASP A 63 -11.58 17.76 19.69
CA ASP A 63 -11.03 18.15 20.99
C ASP A 63 -9.65 17.53 21.21
N LEU A 64 -9.50 16.22 20.94
CA LEU A 64 -8.22 15.52 21.05
C LEU A 64 -7.19 16.10 20.08
N THR A 65 -7.59 16.36 18.83
CA THR A 65 -6.73 16.93 17.80
C THR A 65 -6.27 18.34 18.18
N MET A 66 -7.18 19.16 18.72
CA MET A 66 -6.86 20.49 19.24
C MET A 66 -5.86 20.41 20.40
N LYS A 67 -6.14 19.57 21.41
CA LYS A 67 -5.26 19.38 22.57
C LYS A 67 -3.86 18.94 22.14
N GLU A 68 -3.76 17.93 21.28
CA GLU A 68 -2.48 17.46 20.76
C GLU A 68 -1.70 18.54 20.01
N GLN A 69 -2.37 19.31 19.15
CA GLN A 69 -1.72 20.38 18.42
C GLN A 69 -1.22 21.48 19.37
N ILE A 70 -2.04 21.90 20.33
CA ILE A 70 -1.68 22.89 21.37
C ILE A 70 -0.45 22.43 22.15
N LEU A 71 -0.40 21.16 22.58
CA LEU A 71 0.72 20.58 23.35
C LEU A 71 2.01 20.44 22.52
N LYS A 72 1.94 20.11 21.22
CA LYS A 72 3.13 19.90 20.37
C LYS A 72 3.98 21.17 20.15
N SER A 73 3.40 22.36 20.29
CA SER A 73 4.13 23.63 20.16
C SER A 73 4.87 23.98 21.45
N LYS A 74 6.13 23.57 21.62
CA LYS A 74 6.98 23.82 22.82
C LYS A 74 7.09 25.27 23.31
N LYS A 75 6.70 26.25 22.48
CA LYS A 75 6.41 27.64 22.84
C LYS A 75 5.27 28.10 21.93
N LEU A 76 4.05 28.21 22.45
CA LEU A 76 2.95 28.83 21.72
C LEU A 76 2.86 30.27 22.21
N SER A 77 3.17 31.23 21.35
CA SER A 77 2.73 32.62 21.60
C SER A 77 1.22 32.67 21.43
N ILE A 78 0.55 33.59 22.12
CA ILE A 78 -0.87 33.90 21.89
C ILE A 78 -1.16 34.06 20.39
N GLU A 79 -0.24 34.68 19.65
CA GLU A 79 -0.35 34.85 18.19
C GLU A 79 -0.35 33.51 17.44
N THR A 80 0.43 32.52 17.88
CA THR A 80 0.41 31.18 17.30
C THR A 80 -0.89 30.44 17.62
N LEU A 81 -1.46 30.62 18.82
CA LEU A 81 -2.78 30.09 19.16
C LEU A 81 -3.86 30.73 18.30
N LYS A 82 -3.83 32.05 18.19
CA LYS A 82 -4.74 32.85 17.36
C LYS A 82 -4.71 32.39 15.91
N ASN A 83 -3.54 32.31 15.29
CA ASN A 83 -3.38 31.85 13.91
C ASN A 83 -3.95 30.43 13.68
N ARG A 84 -3.90 29.55 14.69
CA ARG A 84 -4.49 28.21 14.60
C ARG A 84 -6.01 28.24 14.76
N LEU A 85 -6.51 29.00 15.74
CA LEU A 85 -7.95 29.14 16.01
C LEU A 85 -8.68 29.95 14.92
N GLU A 86 -7.99 30.81 14.15
CA GLU A 86 -8.54 31.52 13.00
C GLU A 86 -9.02 30.58 11.87
N ASN A 87 -8.47 29.36 11.81
CA ASN A 87 -8.86 28.34 10.84
C ASN A 87 -9.21 27.02 11.54
N PRO A 88 -10.39 26.94 12.17
CA PRO A 88 -10.75 25.80 13.01
C PRO A 88 -10.90 24.50 12.21
N TYR A 89 -11.01 24.57 10.88
CA TYR A 89 -10.97 23.40 10.01
C TYR A 89 -9.69 22.58 10.18
N THR A 90 -8.57 23.22 10.58
CA THR A 90 -7.29 22.54 10.81
C THR A 90 -7.30 21.51 11.94
N PHE A 91 -8.35 21.50 12.76
CA PHE A 91 -8.54 20.58 13.86
C PHE A 91 -9.46 19.38 13.53
N ILE A 92 -10.12 19.40 12.38
CA ILE A 92 -11.01 18.32 11.94
C ILE A 92 -10.18 17.03 11.77
N ASN A 93 -10.73 15.90 12.21
CA ASN A 93 -10.10 14.61 11.96
C ASN A 93 -10.00 14.37 10.44
N GLY A 94 -8.83 13.94 9.97
CA GLY A 94 -8.57 13.86 8.54
C GLY A 94 -8.53 15.22 7.83
N TYR A 95 -8.25 16.34 8.53
CA TYR A 95 -8.03 17.65 7.86
C TYR A 95 -7.02 17.55 6.71
N ASP A 96 -5.93 16.79 6.89
CA ASP A 96 -4.96 16.54 5.82
C ASP A 96 -5.60 15.89 4.58
N ILE A 97 -6.57 14.99 4.79
CA ILE A 97 -7.34 14.35 3.74
C ILE A 97 -8.27 15.37 3.08
N ILE A 98 -9.08 16.11 3.85
CA ILE A 98 -9.96 17.16 3.29
C ILE A 98 -9.14 18.22 2.51
N LYS A 99 -8.02 18.69 3.06
CA LYS A 99 -7.09 19.62 2.42
C LYS A 99 -6.42 19.05 1.18
N SER A 100 -6.31 17.73 1.05
CA SER A 100 -5.67 17.09 -0.10
C SER A 100 -6.67 16.71 -1.19
N PHE A 101 -7.90 16.37 -0.82
CA PHE A 101 -8.90 15.83 -1.74
C PHE A 101 -9.96 16.85 -2.16
N TYR A 102 -10.28 17.82 -1.30
CA TYR A 102 -11.40 18.76 -1.48
C TYR A 102 -10.99 20.22 -1.37
N ARG A 103 -9.71 20.55 -1.62
CA ARG A 103 -9.20 21.93 -1.56
C ARG A 103 -9.91 22.87 -2.52
N ASN A 104 -10.28 22.38 -3.71
CA ASN A 104 -11.00 23.19 -4.69
C ASN A 104 -12.51 23.13 -4.51
N SER A 105 -13.00 22.38 -3.52
CA SER A 105 -14.43 22.14 -3.33
C SER A 105 -15.17 23.33 -2.73
N ILE A 106 -16.49 23.20 -2.72
CA ILE A 106 -17.39 24.11 -2.02
C ILE A 106 -17.12 24.20 -0.52
N PHE A 107 -16.42 23.24 0.10
CA PHE A 107 -16.00 23.39 1.51
C PHE A 107 -14.88 24.42 1.71
N ALA A 108 -14.07 24.70 0.70
CA ALA A 108 -12.95 25.64 0.80
C ALA A 108 -13.21 26.95 0.04
N ASN A 109 -13.92 26.86 -1.09
CA ASN A 109 -14.12 27.95 -2.03
C ASN A 109 -15.59 28.20 -2.29
N ASN A 110 -15.97 29.47 -2.50
CA ASN A 110 -17.30 29.88 -2.95
C ASN A 110 -18.47 29.34 -2.12
N ASN A 111 -18.24 29.03 -0.84
CA ASN A 111 -19.29 28.57 0.04
C ASN A 111 -20.19 29.74 0.46
N PRO A 112 -21.52 29.68 0.28
CA PRO A 112 -22.42 30.77 0.67
C PRO A 112 -22.46 31.00 2.19
N TYR A 113 -22.11 30.01 3.00
CA TYR A 113 -22.05 30.10 4.46
C TYR A 113 -20.69 30.56 4.98
N LYS A 114 -19.69 30.78 4.10
CA LYS A 114 -18.33 31.16 4.50
C LYS A 114 -18.28 32.42 5.36
N ASP A 115 -19.04 33.45 5.00
CA ASP A 115 -19.03 34.73 5.71
C ASP A 115 -19.72 34.65 7.07
N ILE A 116 -20.82 33.88 7.16
CA ILE A 116 -21.53 33.60 8.42
C ILE A 116 -20.57 32.89 9.38
N ILE A 117 -19.91 31.82 8.93
CA ILE A 117 -18.95 31.06 9.73
C ILE A 117 -17.73 31.91 10.11
N LYS A 118 -17.21 32.73 9.20
CA LYS A 118 -16.11 33.64 9.51
C LYS A 118 -16.49 34.59 10.64
N GLN A 119 -17.72 35.11 10.63
CA GLN A 119 -18.23 35.97 11.70
C GLN A 119 -18.38 35.21 13.02
N GLU A 120 -18.96 34.02 13.02
CA GLU A 120 -19.11 33.18 14.22
C GLU A 120 -17.76 32.76 14.80
N ASN A 121 -16.83 32.29 13.98
CA ASN A 121 -15.47 31.96 14.38
C ASN A 121 -14.74 33.16 14.96
N SER A 122 -14.91 34.36 14.38
CA SER A 122 -14.29 35.58 14.91
C SER A 122 -14.84 35.93 16.30
N LYS A 123 -16.15 35.79 16.52
CA LYS A 123 -16.77 36.00 17.84
C LYS A 123 -16.25 34.98 18.85
N LEU A 124 -16.21 33.71 18.48
CA LEU A 124 -15.74 32.61 19.32
C LEU A 124 -14.25 32.77 19.67
N LEU A 125 -13.42 33.11 18.69
CA LEU A 125 -12.00 33.40 18.86
C LEU A 125 -11.77 34.54 19.86
N ASN A 126 -12.51 35.65 19.72
CA ASN A 126 -12.39 36.77 20.65
C ASN A 126 -12.78 36.38 22.08
N SER A 127 -13.82 35.56 22.27
CA SER A 127 -14.19 35.03 23.59
C SER A 127 -13.08 34.15 24.19
N ILE A 128 -12.52 33.23 23.39
CA ILE A 128 -11.41 32.37 23.80
C ILE A 128 -10.19 33.20 24.21
N LEU A 129 -9.80 34.18 23.37
CA LEU A 129 -8.66 35.05 23.65
C LEU A 129 -8.88 35.89 24.90
N ASN A 130 -10.08 36.42 25.12
CA ASN A 130 -10.40 37.19 26.33
C ASN A 130 -10.31 36.35 27.60
N ASP A 131 -10.71 35.07 27.56
CA ASP A 131 -10.57 34.17 28.71
C ASP A 131 -9.11 33.75 28.95
N ILE A 132 -8.31 33.65 27.88
CA ILE A 132 -6.89 33.27 27.97
C ILE A 132 -6.00 34.45 28.41
N HIS A 133 -6.18 35.64 27.85
CA HIS A 133 -5.37 36.83 28.16
C HIS A 133 -5.51 37.31 29.60
N ARG A 134 -6.58 36.92 30.32
CA ARG A 134 -6.78 37.30 31.73
C ARG A 134 -5.76 36.67 32.69
N LYS A 135 -4.86 35.81 32.20
CA LYS A 135 -3.82 35.13 32.98
C LYS A 135 -2.49 35.28 32.24
N GLU A 136 -1.60 36.15 32.72
CA GLU A 136 -0.40 36.61 31.98
C GLU A 136 0.61 35.51 31.65
N ASP A 137 0.57 34.34 32.30
CA ASP A 137 1.44 33.19 32.00
C ASP A 137 0.68 31.86 32.21
N MET A 138 -0.28 31.51 31.33
CA MET A 138 -0.85 30.16 31.37
C MET A 138 0.04 29.14 30.67
N ASP A 139 0.26 28.01 31.35
CA ASP A 139 0.76 26.81 30.71
C ASP A 139 -0.30 26.16 29.79
N TYR A 140 0.11 25.14 29.04
CA TYR A 140 -0.76 24.44 28.08
C TYR A 140 -1.93 23.74 28.75
N GLU A 141 -1.70 23.14 29.91
CA GLU A 141 -2.72 22.41 30.68
C GLU A 141 -3.81 23.37 31.14
N SER A 142 -3.44 24.58 31.58
CA SER A 142 -4.37 25.65 31.95
C SER A 142 -5.16 26.19 30.76
N ILE A 143 -4.53 26.34 29.57
CA ILE A 143 -5.27 26.75 28.35
C ILE A 143 -6.28 25.68 27.96
N ILE A 144 -5.88 24.41 27.96
CA ILE A 144 -6.77 23.29 27.65
C ILE A 144 -7.91 23.22 28.66
N ASP A 145 -7.63 23.36 29.95
CA ASP A 145 -8.63 23.41 31.02
C ASP A 145 -9.65 24.55 30.81
N VAL A 146 -9.19 25.75 30.42
CA VAL A 146 -10.08 26.87 30.06
C VAL A 146 -10.94 26.50 28.85
N LEU A 147 -10.36 25.91 27.80
CA LEU A 147 -11.10 25.51 26.60
C LEU A 147 -12.17 24.44 26.89
N GLU A 148 -11.87 23.50 27.78
CA GLU A 148 -12.80 22.45 28.22
C GLU A 148 -13.90 23.01 29.11
N ASN A 149 -13.52 23.69 30.21
CA ASN A 149 -14.45 24.17 31.22
C ASN A 149 -15.41 25.24 30.69
N LYS A 150 -15.01 25.97 29.65
CA LYS A 150 -15.88 26.95 28.96
C LYS A 150 -16.66 26.36 27.79
N GLY A 151 -16.50 25.07 27.50
CA GLY A 151 -17.18 24.39 26.39
C GLY A 151 -16.77 24.90 25.00
N TYR A 152 -15.57 25.48 24.85
CA TYR A 152 -15.13 26.06 23.59
C TYR A 152 -14.89 25.01 22.52
N PHE A 153 -14.43 23.81 22.88
CA PHE A 153 -14.29 22.71 21.94
C PHE A 153 -15.62 22.31 21.31
N GLU A 154 -16.68 22.21 22.12
CA GLU A 154 -18.02 21.90 21.65
C GLU A 154 -18.59 23.01 20.76
N ASN A 155 -18.37 24.28 21.10
CA ASN A 155 -18.76 25.40 20.26
C ASN A 155 -18.07 25.38 18.88
N ILE A 156 -16.75 25.15 18.86
CA ILE A 156 -15.98 25.04 17.59
C ILE A 156 -16.53 23.88 16.75
N ARG A 157 -16.76 22.72 17.38
CA ARG A 157 -17.34 21.54 16.72
C ARG A 157 -18.67 21.89 16.07
N ASN A 158 -19.58 22.54 16.80
CA ASN A 158 -20.92 22.84 16.32
C ASN A 158 -20.93 23.84 15.16
N VAL A 159 -20.07 24.86 15.19
CA VAL A 159 -19.92 25.80 14.06
C VAL A 159 -19.44 25.08 12.80
N ILE A 160 -18.44 24.19 12.92
CA ILE A 160 -17.95 23.40 11.79
C ILE A 160 -19.02 22.43 11.29
N LYS A 161 -19.73 21.74 12.19
CA LYS A 161 -20.81 20.81 11.82
C LYS A 161 -21.90 21.53 11.04
N TYR A 162 -22.39 22.66 11.55
CA TYR A 162 -23.39 23.48 10.88
C TYR A 162 -22.94 23.86 9.46
N TYR A 163 -21.71 24.34 9.31
CA TYR A 163 -21.14 24.64 8.00
C TYR A 163 -21.16 23.44 7.04
N LEU A 164 -20.68 22.28 7.48
CA LEU A 164 -20.60 21.08 6.64
C LEU A 164 -22.01 20.60 6.24
N ILE A 165 -22.94 20.53 7.21
CA ILE A 165 -24.31 20.07 7.01
C ILE A 165 -25.03 20.95 6.00
N GLU A 166 -25.04 22.27 6.21
CA GLU A 166 -25.75 23.20 5.32
C GLU A 166 -25.17 23.22 3.91
N THR A 167 -23.85 23.09 3.79
CA THR A 167 -23.18 22.97 2.48
C THR A 167 -23.63 21.73 1.73
N LEU A 168 -23.68 20.58 2.41
CA LEU A 168 -24.07 19.32 1.79
C LEU A 168 -25.57 19.30 1.46
N LYS A 169 -26.42 19.83 2.33
CA LYS A 169 -27.86 20.00 2.08
C LYS A 169 -28.12 20.90 0.87
N LEU A 170 -27.36 21.99 0.72
CA LEU A 170 -27.45 22.86 -0.45
C LEU A 170 -27.19 22.07 -1.74
N ILE A 171 -26.16 21.21 -1.77
CA ILE A 171 -25.85 20.37 -2.94
C ILE A 171 -27.02 19.44 -3.23
N ILE A 172 -27.52 18.71 -2.23
CA ILE A 172 -28.61 17.73 -2.36
C ILE A 172 -29.90 18.41 -2.84
N SER A 173 -30.17 19.64 -2.38
CA SER A 173 -31.39 20.38 -2.71
C SER A 173 -31.49 20.86 -4.16
N ASN A 174 -30.40 20.79 -4.94
CA ASN A 174 -30.43 21.17 -6.34
C ASN A 174 -31.37 20.25 -7.13
N GLN A 175 -32.22 20.85 -7.96
CA GLN A 175 -33.19 20.10 -8.75
C GLN A 175 -32.59 19.64 -10.08
N GLU A 176 -32.79 18.37 -10.42
CA GLU A 176 -32.43 17.81 -11.72
C GLU A 176 -33.19 18.52 -12.84
N ASP A 177 -32.50 18.87 -13.93
CA ASP A 177 -33.12 19.36 -15.15
C ASP A 177 -33.44 18.15 -16.04
N LYS A 178 -34.73 17.84 -16.19
CA LYS A 178 -35.22 16.69 -16.97
C LYS A 178 -34.85 16.74 -18.46
N ASN A 179 -34.44 17.90 -18.98
CA ASN A 179 -33.97 18.04 -20.36
C ASN A 179 -32.43 17.99 -20.47
N ALA A 180 -31.73 17.97 -19.33
CA ALA A 180 -30.28 17.94 -19.29
C ALA A 180 -29.72 16.51 -19.46
N PRO A 181 -28.43 16.34 -19.77
CA PRO A 181 -27.83 15.02 -19.91
C PRO A 181 -27.86 14.20 -18.60
N LEU A 182 -27.83 12.88 -18.75
CA LEU A 182 -27.70 11.96 -17.62
C LEU A 182 -26.32 12.08 -16.95
N CYS A 183 -26.31 11.88 -15.64
CA CYS A 183 -25.10 11.82 -14.82
C CYS A 183 -24.16 10.72 -15.31
N PHE A 184 -22.88 11.07 -15.45
CA PHE A 184 -21.82 10.18 -15.90
C PHE A 184 -21.65 8.95 -14.99
N PHE A 185 -21.80 9.14 -13.67
CA PHE A 185 -21.57 8.10 -12.67
C PHE A 185 -22.76 7.15 -12.50
N CYS A 186 -23.98 7.66 -12.29
CA CYS A 186 -25.13 6.77 -12.06
C CYS A 186 -25.91 6.44 -13.33
N ARG A 187 -25.81 7.23 -14.39
CA ARG A 187 -26.54 7.05 -15.67
C ARG A 187 -28.07 6.96 -15.55
N GLU A 188 -28.63 7.39 -14.43
CA GLU A 188 -30.07 7.33 -14.13
C GLU A 188 -30.69 8.71 -13.90
N ARG A 189 -29.95 9.58 -13.20
CA ARG A 189 -30.38 10.91 -12.80
C ARG A 189 -29.83 11.96 -13.75
N HIS A 190 -30.58 13.02 -13.98
CA HIS A 190 -30.18 14.12 -14.85
C HIS A 190 -29.27 15.08 -14.09
N THR A 191 -28.42 15.80 -14.82
CA THR A 191 -27.64 16.89 -14.23
C THR A 191 -28.53 18.11 -13.93
N TYR A 192 -27.95 19.11 -13.28
CA TYR A 192 -28.62 20.34 -12.89
C TYR A 192 -27.81 21.55 -13.37
N VAL A 193 -28.44 22.73 -13.37
CA VAL A 193 -27.78 23.99 -13.74
C VAL A 193 -27.07 24.58 -12.53
N TYR A 194 -25.76 24.76 -12.63
CA TYR A 194 -24.92 25.43 -11.64
C TYR A 194 -24.16 26.58 -12.31
N LYS A 195 -24.31 27.80 -11.78
CA LYS A 195 -23.69 29.03 -12.35
C LYS A 195 -23.97 29.20 -13.86
N GLY A 196 -25.19 28.91 -14.29
CA GLY A 196 -25.64 29.08 -15.68
C GLY A 196 -25.13 28.03 -16.68
N LYS A 197 -24.45 26.98 -16.21
CA LYS A 197 -24.01 25.83 -17.03
C LYS A 197 -24.46 24.52 -16.39
N TYR A 198 -24.53 23.43 -17.15
CA TYR A 198 -24.77 22.11 -16.57
C TYR A 198 -23.61 21.68 -15.66
N ARG A 199 -23.92 21.11 -14.49
CA ARG A 199 -22.90 20.66 -13.53
C ARG A 199 -22.14 19.47 -14.09
N VAL A 200 -20.82 19.56 -14.05
CA VAL A 200 -19.90 18.52 -14.53
C VAL A 200 -18.86 18.21 -13.47
N PHE A 201 -18.34 16.98 -13.47
CA PHE A 201 -17.25 16.56 -12.61
C PHE A 201 -15.95 17.30 -12.97
N GLY A 202 -15.59 18.28 -12.14
CA GLY A 202 -14.33 19.02 -12.17
C GLY A 202 -13.50 18.85 -10.89
N ALA A 203 -12.39 19.61 -10.82
CA ALA A 203 -11.47 19.65 -9.66
C ALA A 203 -12.15 20.00 -8.32
N GLU A 204 -13.33 20.62 -8.35
CA GLU A 204 -14.12 20.96 -7.17
C GLU A 204 -14.63 19.73 -6.40
N HIS A 205 -14.86 18.60 -7.08
CA HIS A 205 -15.44 17.40 -6.45
C HIS A 205 -14.38 16.43 -5.95
N PHE A 206 -13.26 16.36 -6.65
CA PHE A 206 -12.12 15.52 -6.28
C PHE A 206 -10.85 16.11 -6.90
N THR A 207 -10.19 16.97 -6.13
CA THR A 207 -9.06 17.78 -6.58
C THR A 207 -7.91 16.97 -7.19
N PRO A 208 -7.55 15.77 -6.69
CA PRO A 208 -6.43 15.02 -7.26
C PRO A 208 -6.63 14.52 -8.70
N LEU A 209 -7.87 14.28 -9.14
CA LEU A 209 -8.16 13.58 -10.40
C LEU A 209 -8.52 14.53 -11.56
N SER A 210 -9.27 15.60 -11.27
CA SER A 210 -9.91 16.40 -12.31
C SER A 210 -9.34 17.80 -12.40
N ALA A 211 -9.61 18.46 -13.52
CA ALA A 211 -9.17 19.82 -13.81
C ALA A 211 -10.36 20.81 -13.81
N SER A 212 -10.06 22.10 -13.78
CA SER A 212 -11.06 23.15 -14.00
C SER A 212 -11.35 23.26 -15.50
N GLU A 213 -12.63 23.17 -15.90
CA GLU A 213 -13.04 23.35 -17.29
C GLU A 213 -12.70 24.76 -17.81
N ASP A 214 -12.86 25.79 -16.97
CA ASP A 214 -12.59 27.18 -17.37
C ASP A 214 -11.08 27.48 -17.47
N THR A 215 -10.25 26.80 -16.66
CA THR A 215 -8.79 27.08 -16.62
C THR A 215 -8.00 26.18 -17.58
N LEU A 216 -8.43 24.93 -17.76
CA LEU A 216 -7.73 23.90 -18.55
C LEU A 216 -8.70 23.19 -19.51
N PRO A 217 -9.42 23.92 -20.39
CA PRO A 217 -10.41 23.32 -21.30
C PRO A 217 -9.77 22.28 -22.23
N ASN A 218 -8.50 22.46 -22.59
CA ASN A 218 -7.74 21.56 -23.46
C ASN A 218 -7.52 20.14 -22.91
N LEU A 219 -7.76 19.91 -21.62
CA LEU A 219 -7.74 18.56 -21.02
C LEU A 219 -9.03 17.78 -21.29
N PHE A 220 -10.07 18.44 -21.81
CA PHE A 220 -11.34 17.83 -22.15
C PHE A 220 -11.48 17.69 -23.67
N TRP A 221 -12.15 16.63 -24.10
CA TRP A 221 -12.39 16.36 -25.51
C TRP A 221 -13.15 17.53 -26.17
N ASN A 222 -12.57 18.11 -27.22
CA ASN A 222 -13.07 19.31 -27.90
C ASN A 222 -13.31 20.51 -26.96
N GLY A 223 -12.53 20.63 -25.88
CA GLY A 223 -12.63 21.76 -24.96
C GLY A 223 -13.87 21.74 -24.07
N ARG A 224 -14.64 20.65 -24.03
CA ARG A 224 -15.92 20.57 -23.32
C ARG A 224 -15.95 19.38 -22.37
N ASN A 225 -16.16 19.65 -21.09
CA ASN A 225 -16.34 18.58 -20.12
C ASN A 225 -17.75 17.98 -20.25
N LYS A 226 -17.82 16.69 -20.55
CA LYS A 226 -19.09 15.94 -20.69
C LYS A 226 -19.33 14.97 -19.54
N MET A 227 -18.54 15.04 -18.48
CA MET A 227 -18.72 14.22 -17.28
C MET A 227 -19.82 14.84 -16.40
N TYR A 228 -21.05 14.89 -16.90
CA TYR A 228 -22.18 15.50 -16.21
C TYR A 228 -22.43 14.86 -14.84
N LEU A 229 -22.87 15.67 -13.88
CA LEU A 229 -23.01 15.26 -12.49
C LEU A 229 -24.42 15.58 -11.99
N CYS A 230 -25.11 14.59 -11.41
CA CYS A 230 -26.35 14.85 -10.68
C CYS A 230 -26.05 15.25 -9.22
N PRO A 231 -26.98 15.94 -8.55
CA PRO A 231 -26.80 16.40 -7.16
C PRO A 231 -26.38 15.30 -6.19
N TYR A 232 -26.97 14.10 -6.32
CA TYR A 232 -26.70 13.00 -5.40
C TYR A 232 -25.33 12.37 -5.64
N CYS A 233 -24.87 12.26 -6.89
CA CYS A 233 -23.52 11.77 -7.15
C CYS A 233 -22.47 12.80 -6.75
N GLU A 234 -22.77 14.10 -6.88
CA GLU A 234 -21.90 15.15 -6.35
C GLU A 234 -21.71 15.02 -4.84
N PHE A 235 -22.82 14.88 -4.12
CA PHE A 235 -22.80 14.61 -2.68
C PHE A 235 -22.00 13.35 -2.34
N TYR A 236 -22.25 12.24 -3.04
CA TYR A 236 -21.58 10.96 -2.82
C TYR A 236 -20.06 11.01 -3.01
N LEU A 237 -19.56 11.85 -3.94
CA LEU A 237 -18.13 11.99 -4.17
C LEU A 237 -17.38 12.59 -2.98
N PHE A 238 -18.05 13.31 -2.06
CA PHE A 238 -17.42 13.82 -0.84
C PHE A 238 -17.04 12.72 0.17
N PHE A 239 -17.53 11.50 0.02
CA PHE A 239 -17.09 10.36 0.82
C PHE A 239 -15.80 9.73 0.30
N ALA A 240 -15.37 10.02 -0.94
CA ALA A 240 -14.27 9.35 -1.61
C ALA A 240 -12.96 9.36 -0.81
N ALA A 241 -12.62 10.52 -0.26
CA ALA A 241 -11.40 10.74 0.49
C ALA A 241 -11.31 9.86 1.75
N PHE A 242 -12.43 9.45 2.33
CA PHE A 242 -12.44 8.53 3.47
C PHE A 242 -12.12 7.10 3.04
N GLY A 243 -12.39 6.69 1.80
CA GLY A 243 -11.95 5.37 1.32
C GLY A 243 -10.43 5.18 1.32
N PHE A 244 -9.65 6.26 1.27
CA PHE A 244 -8.19 6.21 1.16
C PHE A 244 -7.48 6.05 2.51
N THR A 245 -6.34 5.35 2.48
CA THR A 245 -5.39 5.23 3.60
C THR A 245 -4.18 6.11 3.36
N LYS A 246 -3.79 6.96 4.31
CA LYS A 246 -2.58 7.79 4.19
C LYS A 246 -1.32 6.94 4.40
N VAL A 247 -0.45 6.88 3.40
CA VAL A 247 0.84 6.15 3.41
C VAL A 247 1.99 7.16 3.35
N GLY A 248 2.58 7.50 4.49
CA GLY A 248 3.62 8.54 4.56
C GLY A 248 3.08 9.97 4.49
N ASN A 249 3.90 10.93 4.06
CA ASN A 249 3.57 12.36 4.25
C ASN A 249 2.55 12.92 3.24
N ASN A 250 2.55 12.43 1.99
CA ASN A 250 1.76 12.99 0.89
C ASN A 250 1.17 11.91 -0.05
N ARG A 251 1.19 10.63 0.35
CA ARG A 251 0.64 9.55 -0.47
C ARG A 251 -0.58 8.96 0.19
N PHE A 252 -1.54 8.59 -0.65
CA PHE A 252 -2.79 8.00 -0.24
C PHE A 252 -3.01 6.76 -1.09
N LEU A 253 -3.35 5.65 -0.46
CA LEU A 253 -3.55 4.37 -1.12
C LEU A 253 -5.01 3.94 -0.97
N PHE A 254 -5.57 3.48 -2.07
CA PHE A 254 -6.84 2.77 -2.10
C PHE A 254 -6.67 1.47 -2.88
N VAL A 255 -7.23 0.39 -2.35
CA VAL A 255 -7.28 -0.89 -3.06
C VAL A 255 -8.65 -1.03 -3.68
N TYR A 256 -8.73 -1.14 -5.00
CA TYR A 256 -9.95 -1.36 -5.74
C TYR A 256 -10.04 -2.82 -6.21
N ILE A 257 -11.18 -3.45 -5.92
CA ILE A 257 -11.53 -4.81 -6.32
C ILE A 257 -12.91 -4.71 -6.95
N PRO A 258 -13.04 -4.91 -8.28
CA PRO A 258 -14.32 -4.87 -8.94
C PRO A 258 -15.21 -6.04 -8.49
N ASP A 259 -16.53 -5.80 -8.45
CA ASP A 259 -17.57 -6.80 -8.23
C ASP A 259 -17.51 -7.61 -6.90
N ASP A 260 -16.66 -7.23 -5.94
CA ASP A 260 -16.51 -7.88 -4.62
C ASP A 260 -16.42 -6.84 -3.49
N LEU A 261 -17.57 -6.24 -3.15
CA LEU A 261 -17.65 -5.16 -2.18
C LEU A 261 -17.19 -5.58 -0.77
N ASP A 262 -17.50 -6.80 -0.33
CA ASP A 262 -17.07 -7.28 0.99
C ASP A 262 -15.55 -7.35 1.10
N SER A 263 -14.88 -7.87 0.06
CA SER A 263 -13.41 -7.92 0.03
C SER A 263 -12.82 -6.52 -0.13
N LEU A 264 -13.46 -5.65 -0.92
CA LEU A 264 -13.07 -4.26 -1.10
C LEU A 264 -13.07 -3.49 0.24
N ILE A 265 -14.15 -3.60 1.02
CA ILE A 265 -14.26 -2.95 2.34
C ILE A 265 -13.26 -3.57 3.31
N SER A 266 -13.22 -4.90 3.39
CA SER A 266 -12.35 -5.62 4.31
C SER A 266 -10.88 -5.25 4.11
N ILE A 267 -10.40 -5.25 2.85
CA ILE A 267 -9.01 -4.91 2.55
C ILE A 267 -8.69 -3.45 2.91
N ASN A 268 -9.51 -2.48 2.50
CA ASN A 268 -9.23 -1.08 2.81
C ASN A 268 -9.31 -0.78 4.31
N SER A 269 -10.22 -1.44 5.05
CA SER A 269 -10.28 -1.31 6.52
C SER A 269 -9.01 -1.84 7.21
N GLN A 270 -8.42 -2.93 6.70
CA GLN A 270 -7.18 -3.49 7.24
C GLN A 270 -5.94 -2.67 6.91
N LEU A 271 -5.91 -2.01 5.75
CA LEU A 271 -4.84 -1.07 5.41
C LEU A 271 -4.78 0.08 6.43
N LYS A 272 -5.94 0.55 6.91
CA LYS A 272 -6.04 1.60 7.93
C LYS A 272 -5.66 1.15 9.33
N SER A 273 -6.02 -0.08 9.72
CA SER A 273 -5.88 -0.54 11.11
C SER A 273 -4.44 -0.81 11.55
N LYS A 274 -3.48 -0.90 10.62
CA LYS A 274 -2.07 -1.18 10.93
C LYS A 274 -1.21 0.07 10.79
N GLU A 275 -1.01 0.73 11.93
CA GLU A 275 -0.14 1.89 12.14
C GLU A 275 1.15 1.84 11.32
N LYS A 276 1.39 2.86 10.49
CA LYS A 276 2.69 3.49 10.17
C LYS A 276 3.90 2.66 9.69
N VAL A 277 3.85 1.33 9.63
CA VAL A 277 5.08 0.53 9.51
C VAL A 277 5.65 0.46 8.09
N GLU A 278 4.85 0.61 7.04
CA GLU A 278 5.36 0.52 5.66
C GLU A 278 5.25 1.86 4.93
N LYS A 279 6.41 2.44 4.57
CA LYS A 279 6.50 3.76 3.92
C LYS A 279 6.20 3.73 2.42
N ASN A 280 5.91 2.56 1.85
CA ASN A 280 5.71 2.43 0.42
C ASN A 280 4.62 1.41 0.04
N ILE A 281 4.17 1.58 -1.19
CA ILE A 281 3.16 0.81 -1.91
C ILE A 281 3.39 -0.72 -1.88
N LEU A 282 4.66 -1.15 -1.82
CA LEU A 282 5.06 -2.56 -1.85
C LEU A 282 4.78 -3.26 -0.52
N GLY A 283 4.91 -2.54 0.60
CA GLY A 283 4.48 -3.03 1.91
C GLY A 283 2.96 -3.18 2.02
N GLU A 284 2.21 -2.21 1.48
CA GLU A 284 0.75 -2.33 1.46
C GLU A 284 0.27 -3.44 0.51
N LEU A 285 0.91 -3.60 -0.67
CA LEU A 285 0.78 -4.79 -1.52
C LEU A 285 0.95 -6.08 -0.71
N PHE A 286 2.00 -6.13 0.12
CA PHE A 286 2.27 -7.27 0.98
C PHE A 286 1.18 -7.50 2.02
N ARG A 287 0.61 -6.46 2.63
CA ARG A 287 -0.53 -6.60 3.54
C ARG A 287 -1.74 -7.20 2.83
N VAL A 288 -2.00 -6.78 1.59
CA VAL A 288 -3.07 -7.38 0.79
C VAL A 288 -2.78 -8.84 0.46
N VAL A 289 -1.56 -9.17 0.02
CA VAL A 289 -1.20 -10.57 -0.26
C VAL A 289 -1.30 -11.44 1.01
N LYS A 290 -0.86 -10.92 2.17
CA LYS A 290 -1.00 -11.60 3.47
C LYS A 290 -2.48 -11.78 3.87
N PHE A 291 -3.34 -10.81 3.64
CA PHE A 291 -4.77 -10.92 3.89
C PHE A 291 -5.40 -12.04 3.04
N LEU A 292 -5.02 -12.11 1.77
CA LEU A 292 -5.57 -13.08 0.83
C LEU A 292 -5.16 -14.54 1.14
N ARG A 293 -4.23 -14.76 2.09
CA ARG A 293 -3.93 -16.09 2.65
C ARG A 293 -5.11 -16.73 3.36
N ASN A 294 -5.95 -15.92 3.99
CA ASN A 294 -7.10 -16.38 4.79
C ASN A 294 -8.40 -16.43 3.98
N VAL A 295 -8.35 -16.07 2.69
CA VAL A 295 -9.50 -16.07 1.79
C VAL A 295 -9.55 -17.40 1.05
N GLU A 296 -10.75 -17.92 0.76
CA GLU A 296 -10.93 -19.15 -0.01
C GLU A 296 -10.05 -19.17 -1.25
N THR A 297 -9.41 -20.31 -1.52
CA THR A 297 -8.33 -20.44 -2.50
C THR A 297 -8.70 -19.94 -3.90
N GLN A 298 -9.95 -20.15 -4.34
CA GLN A 298 -10.41 -19.60 -5.63
C GLN A 298 -10.67 -18.10 -5.54
N LYS A 299 -11.41 -17.64 -4.54
CA LYS A 299 -11.71 -16.22 -4.32
C LYS A 299 -10.43 -15.38 -4.20
N ALA A 300 -9.43 -15.86 -3.46
CA ALA A 300 -8.13 -15.21 -3.33
C ALA A 300 -7.43 -15.03 -4.70
N ARG A 301 -7.50 -16.04 -5.58
CA ARG A 301 -6.94 -15.94 -6.94
C ARG A 301 -7.66 -14.88 -7.77
N TRP A 302 -8.99 -14.94 -7.81
CA TRP A 302 -9.82 -13.98 -8.56
C TRP A 302 -9.57 -12.54 -8.07
N ILE A 303 -9.44 -12.34 -6.76
CA ILE A 303 -9.11 -11.02 -6.19
C ILE A 303 -7.71 -10.58 -6.61
N LEU A 304 -6.69 -11.43 -6.46
CA LEU A 304 -5.32 -11.08 -6.88
C LEU A 304 -5.24 -10.72 -8.38
N GLU A 305 -6.04 -11.36 -9.22
CA GLU A 305 -6.06 -11.08 -10.67
C GLU A 305 -6.76 -9.76 -11.03
N ASN A 306 -7.68 -9.27 -10.19
CA ASN A 306 -8.51 -8.10 -10.48
C ASN A 306 -8.24 -6.90 -9.55
N ILE A 307 -7.23 -6.99 -8.69
CA ILE A 307 -6.88 -5.91 -7.77
C ILE A 307 -6.18 -4.77 -8.49
N TYR A 308 -6.68 -3.55 -8.28
CA TYR A 308 -6.05 -2.31 -8.69
C TYR A 308 -5.70 -1.51 -7.45
N PHE A 309 -4.42 -1.27 -7.26
CA PHE A 309 -3.96 -0.35 -6.24
C PHE A 309 -3.88 1.03 -6.87
N VAL A 310 -4.56 1.99 -6.24
CA VAL A 310 -4.60 3.39 -6.65
C VAL A 310 -3.82 4.18 -5.61
N GLU A 311 -2.62 4.61 -5.98
CA GLU A 311 -1.82 5.54 -5.19
C GLU A 311 -2.00 6.96 -5.73
N ILE A 312 -2.33 7.89 -4.83
CA ILE A 312 -2.36 9.32 -5.10
C ILE A 312 -1.21 9.96 -4.34
N GLU A 313 -0.20 10.45 -5.08
CA GLU A 313 0.93 11.20 -4.55
C GLU A 313 0.71 12.69 -4.77
N LYS A 314 0.56 13.44 -3.68
CA LYS A 314 0.42 14.89 -3.73
C LYS A 314 1.77 15.56 -4.04
N VAL A 315 1.84 16.21 -5.19
CA VAL A 315 3.03 16.96 -5.65
C VAL A 315 2.96 18.40 -5.16
N SER A 316 1.78 19.01 -5.24
CA SER A 316 1.52 20.36 -4.73
C SER A 316 0.13 20.43 -4.11
N GLU A 317 -0.27 21.62 -3.68
CA GLU A 317 -1.58 21.81 -3.10
C GLU A 317 -2.76 21.56 -4.05
N ALA A 318 -2.55 21.72 -5.37
CA ALA A 318 -3.57 21.54 -6.40
C ALA A 318 -3.23 20.43 -7.42
N THR A 319 -2.07 19.77 -7.28
CA THR A 319 -1.61 18.76 -8.24
C THR A 319 -1.22 17.48 -7.52
N ALA A 320 -1.65 16.35 -8.08
CA ALA A 320 -1.29 15.03 -7.62
C ALA A 320 -0.92 14.13 -8.82
N ASN A 321 0.00 13.20 -8.60
CA ASN A 321 0.25 12.09 -9.49
C ASN A 321 -0.63 10.92 -9.04
N ILE A 322 -1.33 10.30 -9.98
CA ILE A 322 -2.13 9.10 -9.71
C ILE A 322 -1.42 7.94 -10.39
N TYR A 323 -0.98 6.98 -9.58
CA TYR A 323 -0.42 5.72 -10.05
C TYR A 323 -1.45 4.63 -9.82
N SER A 324 -1.82 3.92 -10.89
CA SER A 324 -2.58 2.70 -10.78
C SER A 324 -1.71 1.53 -11.20
N PHE A 325 -1.78 0.44 -10.45
CA PHE A 325 -1.10 -0.78 -10.82
C PHE A 325 -1.91 -2.00 -10.40
N SER A 326 -1.70 -3.09 -11.12
CA SER A 326 -2.35 -4.37 -10.90
C SER A 326 -1.33 -5.50 -10.84
N ILE A 327 -1.75 -6.64 -10.33
CA ILE A 327 -0.94 -7.86 -10.31
C ILE A 327 -1.28 -8.65 -11.57
N SER A 328 -0.28 -8.98 -12.40
CA SER A 328 -0.53 -9.78 -13.60
C SER A 328 -1.11 -11.16 -13.22
N PRO A 329 -1.98 -11.77 -14.04
CA PRO A 329 -2.56 -13.08 -13.71
C PRO A 329 -1.53 -14.17 -13.42
N ARG A 330 -0.39 -14.12 -14.13
CA ARG A 330 0.72 -15.03 -13.88
C ARG A 330 1.37 -14.78 -12.52
N LEU A 331 1.66 -13.52 -12.18
CA LEU A 331 2.22 -13.19 -10.87
C LEU A 331 1.23 -13.52 -9.74
N ALA A 332 -0.07 -13.26 -9.92
CA ALA A 332 -1.12 -13.63 -8.98
C ALA A 332 -1.12 -15.14 -8.71
N LYS A 333 -1.05 -15.97 -9.76
CA LYS A 333 -0.93 -17.43 -9.65
C LYS A 333 0.30 -17.84 -8.86
N VAL A 334 1.46 -17.25 -9.14
CA VAL A 334 2.72 -17.61 -8.45
C VAL A 334 2.73 -17.13 -7.00
N LEU A 335 2.31 -15.90 -6.73
CA LEU A 335 2.20 -15.37 -5.37
C LEU A 335 1.30 -16.27 -4.53
N LYS A 336 0.13 -16.66 -5.04
CA LYS A 336 -0.76 -17.61 -4.37
C LYS A 336 -0.07 -18.95 -4.03
N ASN A 337 0.72 -19.50 -4.95
CA ASN A 337 1.35 -20.81 -4.76
C ASN A 337 2.57 -20.80 -3.82
N TYR A 338 3.24 -19.65 -3.68
CA TYR A 338 4.53 -19.54 -3.00
C TYR A 338 4.58 -18.59 -1.81
N ILE A 339 3.68 -17.62 -1.67
CA ILE A 339 3.82 -16.59 -0.64
C ILE A 339 3.78 -17.19 0.77
N ASP A 340 2.89 -18.16 1.00
CA ASP A 340 2.76 -18.91 2.25
C ASP A 340 3.97 -19.78 2.58
N LYS A 341 4.76 -20.10 1.55
CA LYS A 341 5.98 -20.90 1.63
C LYS A 341 7.23 -20.02 1.70
N TYR A 342 7.07 -18.70 1.78
CA TYR A 342 8.21 -17.79 1.90
C TYR A 342 9.03 -18.19 3.13
N PRO A 343 10.35 -18.40 3.01
CA PRO A 343 11.09 -19.00 4.09
C PRO A 343 11.31 -17.97 5.23
N PRO A 344 10.87 -18.25 6.48
CA PRO A 344 10.86 -17.25 7.58
C PRO A 344 12.23 -16.67 7.91
N ASN A 345 13.29 -17.46 7.75
CA ASN A 345 14.65 -17.01 7.96
C ASN A 345 15.13 -15.98 6.92
N PHE A 346 14.32 -15.61 5.93
CA PHE A 346 14.58 -14.54 4.96
C PHE A 346 13.66 -13.33 5.14
N GLU A 347 12.92 -13.20 6.25
CA GLU A 347 12.02 -12.07 6.49
C GLU A 347 12.74 -10.72 6.37
N SER A 348 14.00 -10.64 6.83
CA SER A 348 14.82 -9.43 6.74
C SER A 348 15.08 -8.92 5.32
N VAL A 349 14.93 -9.76 4.29
CA VAL A 349 15.11 -9.40 2.88
C VAL A 349 13.80 -9.52 2.08
N PHE A 350 12.69 -9.78 2.76
CA PHE A 350 11.37 -9.91 2.14
C PHE A 350 10.93 -8.65 1.37
N PRO A 351 11.11 -7.41 1.90
CA PRO A 351 10.75 -6.20 1.14
C PRO A 351 11.49 -6.09 -0.20
N LYS A 352 12.77 -6.49 -0.23
CA LYS A 352 13.59 -6.50 -1.45
C LYS A 352 13.13 -7.58 -2.43
N PHE A 353 12.74 -8.75 -1.92
CA PHE A 353 12.17 -9.82 -2.74
C PHE A 353 10.90 -9.33 -3.45
N VAL A 354 9.97 -8.71 -2.73
CA VAL A 354 8.74 -8.15 -3.32
C VAL A 354 9.06 -7.09 -4.37
N GLU A 355 10.01 -6.20 -4.08
CA GLU A 355 10.45 -5.18 -5.03
C GLU A 355 11.00 -5.80 -6.32
N TYR A 356 11.82 -6.85 -6.23
CA TYR A 356 12.34 -7.56 -7.41
C TYR A 356 11.23 -8.22 -8.21
N VAL A 357 10.34 -8.97 -7.54
CA VAL A 357 9.22 -9.67 -8.18
C VAL A 357 8.30 -8.69 -8.90
N TYR A 358 7.96 -7.59 -8.24
CA TYR A 358 7.04 -6.60 -8.80
C TYR A 358 7.67 -5.79 -9.95
N SER A 359 8.93 -5.37 -9.79
CA SER A 359 9.65 -4.63 -10.85
C SER A 359 10.11 -5.50 -12.04
N GLY A 360 9.81 -6.81 -12.01
CA GLY A 360 10.23 -7.76 -13.03
C GLY A 360 11.74 -8.03 -13.04
N ARG A 361 12.46 -7.69 -11.95
CA ARG A 361 13.88 -7.97 -11.82
C ARG A 361 14.09 -9.45 -11.53
N SER A 362 15.21 -9.96 -12.04
CA SER A 362 15.54 -11.38 -11.94
C SER A 362 15.86 -11.79 -10.50
N LEU A 363 15.18 -12.79 -9.96
CA LEU A 363 15.55 -13.38 -8.67
C LEU A 363 16.90 -14.12 -8.73
N TYR A 364 17.45 -14.36 -9.93
CA TYR A 364 18.84 -14.79 -10.05
C TYR A 364 19.83 -13.67 -9.70
N GLU A 365 19.50 -12.41 -9.98
CA GLU A 365 20.30 -11.28 -9.49
C GLU A 365 20.18 -11.15 -7.98
N PHE A 366 18.98 -11.34 -7.43
CA PHE A 366 18.74 -11.38 -5.98
C PHE A 366 19.61 -12.47 -5.31
N LEU A 367 19.58 -13.70 -5.85
CA LEU A 367 20.41 -14.81 -5.40
C LEU A 367 21.90 -14.50 -5.56
N PHE A 368 22.32 -13.93 -6.68
CA PHE A 368 23.71 -13.54 -6.93
C PHE A 368 24.26 -12.65 -5.81
N LYS A 369 23.48 -11.67 -5.33
CA LYS A 369 23.89 -10.78 -4.23
C LYS A 369 24.03 -11.53 -2.91
N ILE A 370 23.09 -12.40 -2.58
CA ILE A 370 23.15 -13.25 -1.38
C ILE A 370 24.37 -14.16 -1.44
N LEU A 371 24.56 -14.87 -2.55
CA LEU A 371 25.70 -15.77 -2.71
C LEU A 371 27.03 -14.99 -2.69
N SER A 372 27.07 -13.80 -3.28
CA SER A 372 28.25 -12.93 -3.21
C SER A 372 28.62 -12.54 -1.78
N GLY A 373 27.64 -12.30 -0.89
CA GLY A 373 27.89 -12.04 0.53
C GLY A 373 28.48 -13.25 1.26
N PHE A 374 27.95 -14.45 0.97
CA PHE A 374 28.47 -15.70 1.55
C PHE A 374 29.89 -16.01 1.06
N PHE A 375 30.11 -15.87 -0.25
CA PHE A 375 31.36 -16.24 -0.88
C PHE A 375 32.45 -15.20 -0.68
N PHE A 376 32.14 -13.91 -0.71
CA PHE A 376 33.14 -12.84 -0.69
C PHE A 376 32.98 -11.89 0.51
N PRO A 377 32.86 -12.38 1.77
CA PRO A 377 32.59 -11.52 2.92
C PRO A 377 33.67 -10.46 3.11
N LYS A 378 34.94 -10.79 2.80
CA LYS A 378 36.07 -9.85 2.87
C LYS A 378 36.03 -8.74 1.80
N ARG A 379 35.36 -8.97 0.67
CA ARG A 379 35.19 -7.97 -0.41
C ARG A 379 34.12 -6.94 -0.05
N TYR A 380 33.15 -7.35 0.76
CA TYR A 380 32.01 -6.53 1.19
C TYR A 380 32.16 -6.09 2.65
N GLN A 381 33.34 -5.60 3.04
CA GLN A 381 33.51 -4.98 4.36
C GLN A 381 32.58 -3.76 4.43
N ASN A 382 31.46 -3.92 5.14
CA ASN A 382 30.39 -2.94 5.28
C ASN A 382 29.68 -2.60 3.94
N PRO A 383 28.85 -3.52 3.40
CA PRO A 383 28.17 -3.27 2.13
C PRO A 383 27.26 -2.06 2.26
N LYS A 384 27.39 -1.14 1.31
CA LYS A 384 26.57 0.07 1.17
C LYS A 384 25.79 0.01 -0.13
N GLY A 385 24.71 0.78 -0.20
CA GLY A 385 23.86 0.88 -1.38
C GLY A 385 22.63 -0.01 -1.31
N TYR A 386 21.95 -0.08 -2.46
CA TYR A 386 20.58 -0.58 -2.56
C TYR A 386 20.41 -2.08 -2.23
N ASP A 387 21.40 -2.93 -2.54
CA ASP A 387 21.37 -4.39 -2.27
C ASP A 387 22.19 -4.79 -1.02
N ALA A 388 22.50 -3.85 -0.13
CA ALA A 388 23.37 -4.10 1.02
C ALA A 388 22.79 -5.14 1.99
N ASP A 389 21.47 -5.17 2.15
CA ASP A 389 20.71 -6.14 2.92
C ASP A 389 20.85 -7.57 2.38
N LEU A 390 20.79 -7.75 1.06
CA LEU A 390 21.00 -9.06 0.41
C LEU A 390 22.40 -9.59 0.67
N ILE A 391 23.41 -8.73 0.52
CA ILE A 391 24.81 -9.09 0.78
C ILE A 391 25.01 -9.43 2.26
N LYS A 392 24.50 -8.60 3.18
CA LYS A 392 24.54 -8.89 4.64
C LYS A 392 23.85 -10.20 4.97
N LYS A 393 22.73 -10.52 4.31
CA LYS A 393 22.06 -11.79 4.50
C LYS A 393 22.94 -12.95 4.08
N GLY A 394 23.62 -12.83 2.95
CA GLY A 394 24.66 -13.76 2.51
C GLY A 394 25.77 -13.95 3.54
N MET A 395 26.32 -12.85 4.06
CA MET A 395 27.39 -12.86 5.07
C MET A 395 26.96 -13.48 6.40
N SER A 396 25.66 -13.49 6.70
CA SER A 396 25.11 -14.12 7.92
C SER A 396 25.17 -15.65 7.87
N PHE A 397 25.25 -16.24 6.68
CA PHE A 397 25.47 -17.67 6.53
C PHE A 397 26.93 -17.99 6.83
N LYS A 398 27.18 -18.80 7.87
CA LYS A 398 28.53 -19.12 8.33
C LYS A 398 29.21 -20.16 7.43
N GLU A 399 28.79 -21.41 7.56
CA GLU A 399 29.49 -22.53 6.93
C GLU A 399 28.75 -23.13 5.73
N PHE A 400 27.43 -22.98 5.69
CA PHE A 400 26.59 -23.63 4.69
C PHE A 400 25.51 -22.67 4.16
N LEU A 401 25.16 -22.85 2.89
CA LEU A 401 23.99 -22.24 2.28
C LEU A 401 22.72 -23.03 2.63
N PRO A 402 21.65 -22.36 3.09
CA PRO A 402 20.42 -23.07 3.41
C PRO A 402 19.69 -23.53 2.14
N LYS A 403 19.22 -24.79 2.13
CA LYS A 403 18.36 -25.34 1.06
C LYS A 403 17.12 -24.48 0.77
N LYS A 404 16.66 -23.70 1.76
CA LYS A 404 15.56 -22.74 1.62
C LYS A 404 15.81 -21.68 0.52
N LEU A 405 17.05 -21.42 0.10
CA LEU A 405 17.37 -20.57 -1.06
C LEU A 405 16.77 -21.07 -2.38
N LEU A 406 16.51 -22.38 -2.50
CA LEU A 406 15.85 -22.95 -3.68
C LEU A 406 14.44 -22.38 -3.90
N TYR A 407 13.82 -21.79 -2.86
CA TYR A 407 12.56 -21.07 -2.96
C TYR A 407 12.59 -20.02 -4.09
N PHE A 408 13.64 -19.19 -4.13
CA PHE A 408 13.75 -18.09 -5.09
C PHE A 408 13.91 -18.59 -6.53
N ILE A 409 14.59 -19.71 -6.72
CA ILE A 409 14.70 -20.37 -8.03
C ILE A 409 13.32 -20.90 -8.45
N LYS A 410 12.65 -21.66 -7.58
CA LYS A 410 11.32 -22.23 -7.90
C LYS A 410 10.31 -21.13 -8.23
N PHE A 411 10.32 -20.04 -7.46
CA PHE A 411 9.45 -18.88 -7.67
C PHE A 411 9.70 -18.24 -9.05
N GLN A 412 10.97 -17.93 -9.35
CA GLN A 412 11.40 -17.33 -10.62
C GLN A 412 10.95 -18.17 -11.82
N GLU A 413 11.17 -19.48 -11.73
CA GLU A 413 10.90 -20.40 -12.84
C GLU A 413 9.41 -20.56 -13.10
N GLU A 414 8.58 -20.65 -12.06
CA GLU A 414 7.13 -20.67 -12.24
C GLU A 414 6.60 -19.31 -12.76
N LEU A 415 7.26 -18.20 -12.41
CA LEU A 415 6.94 -16.87 -12.93
C LEU A 415 7.30 -16.69 -14.41
N ILE A 416 8.44 -17.22 -14.85
CA ILE A 416 8.89 -17.08 -16.25
C ILE A 416 8.20 -18.10 -17.15
N MET A 417 8.16 -19.37 -16.76
CA MET A 417 7.73 -20.48 -17.61
C MET A 417 6.29 -20.92 -17.34
N GLY A 418 5.71 -20.58 -16.18
CA GLY A 418 4.33 -20.95 -15.82
C GLY A 418 4.16 -22.39 -15.33
N GLU A 419 5.26 -23.16 -15.25
CA GLU A 419 5.31 -24.55 -14.80
C GLU A 419 6.39 -24.77 -13.73
N SER A 420 6.24 -25.85 -12.96
CA SER A 420 7.16 -26.17 -11.86
C SER A 420 8.32 -27.04 -12.33
N PHE A 421 9.54 -26.55 -12.11
CA PHE A 421 10.79 -27.30 -12.35
C PHE A 421 11.36 -27.92 -11.08
N GLU A 422 10.52 -28.15 -10.07
CA GLU A 422 10.96 -28.57 -8.74
C GLU A 422 11.82 -29.84 -8.75
N LYS A 423 11.46 -30.84 -9.56
CA LYS A 423 12.24 -32.10 -9.68
C LYS A 423 13.66 -31.83 -10.15
N GLN A 424 13.81 -31.02 -11.20
CA GLN A 424 15.11 -30.70 -11.79
C GLN A 424 15.95 -29.82 -10.85
N ILE A 425 15.33 -28.81 -10.21
CA ILE A 425 15.98 -27.95 -9.21
C ILE A 425 16.50 -28.79 -8.04
N ASN A 426 15.67 -29.69 -7.51
CA ASN A 426 16.07 -30.57 -6.40
C ASN A 426 17.15 -31.58 -6.84
N PHE A 427 17.14 -32.05 -8.10
CA PHE A 427 18.18 -32.93 -8.62
C PHE A 427 19.52 -32.20 -8.71
N ALA A 428 19.56 -30.99 -9.30
CA ALA A 428 20.77 -30.17 -9.36
C ALA A 428 21.36 -29.89 -7.96
N TYR A 429 20.50 -29.57 -6.98
CA TYR A 429 20.92 -29.42 -5.58
C TYR A 429 21.55 -30.71 -5.02
N ARG A 430 20.95 -31.87 -5.29
CA ARG A 430 21.50 -33.16 -4.82
C ARG A 430 22.84 -33.47 -5.47
N GLU A 431 23.01 -33.17 -6.75
CA GLU A 431 24.30 -33.34 -7.44
C GLU A 431 25.41 -32.48 -6.83
N GLY A 432 25.09 -31.24 -6.43
CA GLY A 432 26.02 -30.41 -5.67
C GLY A 432 26.42 -31.03 -4.35
N LEU A 433 25.44 -31.53 -3.59
CA LEU A 433 25.68 -32.18 -2.30
C LEU A 433 26.48 -33.48 -2.44
N ASN A 434 26.19 -34.27 -3.49
CA ASN A 434 26.92 -35.49 -3.81
C ASN A 434 28.38 -35.17 -4.15
N LEU A 435 28.63 -34.16 -4.97
CA LEU A 435 29.98 -33.74 -5.32
C LEU A 435 30.74 -33.30 -4.06
N LYS A 436 30.12 -32.51 -3.16
CA LYS A 436 30.72 -32.15 -1.87
C LYS A 436 31.16 -33.39 -1.07
N LYS A 437 30.29 -34.40 -0.91
CA LYS A 437 30.62 -35.65 -0.21
C LYS A 437 31.81 -36.37 -0.82
N MET A 438 31.92 -36.36 -2.15
CA MET A 438 33.03 -36.99 -2.85
C MET A 438 34.34 -36.27 -2.56
N TYR A 439 34.35 -34.93 -2.65
CA TYR A 439 35.51 -34.12 -2.24
C TYR A 439 35.91 -34.39 -0.78
N GLU A 440 34.95 -34.45 0.14
CA GLU A 440 35.21 -34.73 1.55
C GLU A 440 35.79 -36.13 1.78
N LYS A 441 35.30 -37.13 1.02
CA LYS A 441 35.81 -38.51 1.08
C LYS A 441 37.24 -38.63 0.54
N GLU A 442 37.55 -37.96 -0.57
CA GLU A 442 38.84 -38.10 -1.26
C GLU A 442 39.95 -37.22 -0.68
N LEU A 443 39.62 -35.99 -0.27
CA LEU A 443 40.62 -35.02 0.18
C LEU A 443 40.62 -34.80 1.70
N GLY A 444 39.59 -35.29 2.40
CA GLY A 444 39.28 -34.92 3.77
C GLY A 444 38.53 -33.59 3.88
N LYS A 445 37.80 -33.38 4.99
CA LYS A 445 36.88 -32.25 5.19
C LYS A 445 37.50 -30.86 4.95
N GLU A 446 38.68 -30.59 5.52
CA GLU A 446 39.34 -29.28 5.41
C GLU A 446 39.77 -28.96 3.97
N LYS A 447 40.49 -29.90 3.32
CA LYS A 447 40.91 -29.70 1.93
C LYS A 447 39.72 -29.63 0.98
N ALA A 448 38.67 -30.42 1.23
CA ALA A 448 37.42 -30.35 0.48
C ALA A 448 36.77 -28.97 0.59
N LYS A 449 36.69 -28.40 1.79
CA LYS A 449 36.12 -27.08 2.05
C LYS A 449 36.81 -25.99 1.22
N ASP A 450 38.14 -25.95 1.22
CA ASP A 450 38.92 -24.97 0.43
C ASP A 450 38.74 -25.15 -1.08
N ARG A 451 38.67 -26.41 -1.55
CA ARG A 451 38.45 -26.73 -2.96
C ARG A 451 37.05 -26.34 -3.42
N ILE A 452 36.03 -26.72 -2.66
CA ILE A 452 34.63 -26.37 -2.90
C ILE A 452 34.46 -24.86 -2.94
N LYS A 453 35.06 -24.14 -2.00
CA LYS A 453 35.04 -22.68 -1.96
C LYS A 453 35.64 -22.07 -3.22
N THR A 454 36.82 -22.53 -3.63
CA THR A 454 37.49 -22.06 -4.85
C THR A 454 36.68 -22.36 -6.12
N LEU A 455 36.11 -23.57 -6.22
CA LEU A 455 35.26 -23.98 -7.32
C LEU A 455 33.98 -23.13 -7.39
N SER A 456 33.31 -22.95 -6.25
CA SER A 456 32.09 -22.16 -6.14
C SER A 456 32.31 -20.71 -6.57
N TYR A 457 33.47 -20.14 -6.22
CA TYR A 457 33.85 -18.80 -6.68
C TYR A 457 33.94 -18.70 -8.20
N ARG A 458 34.61 -19.67 -8.84
CA ARG A 458 34.80 -19.66 -10.30
C ARG A 458 33.49 -19.86 -11.03
N ILE A 459 32.64 -20.77 -10.56
CA ILE A 459 31.32 -21.03 -11.12
C ILE A 459 30.42 -19.80 -10.97
N LEU A 460 30.34 -19.18 -9.79
CA LEU A 460 29.50 -17.99 -9.60
C LEU A 460 29.96 -16.81 -10.46
N GLU A 461 31.27 -16.65 -10.63
CA GLU A 461 31.84 -15.62 -11.51
C GLU A 461 31.55 -15.89 -12.99
N ALA A 462 31.59 -17.15 -13.42
CA ALA A 462 31.18 -17.55 -14.77
C ALA A 462 29.70 -17.24 -15.03
N VAL A 463 28.82 -17.55 -14.06
CA VAL A 463 27.39 -17.20 -14.14
C VAL A 463 27.18 -15.70 -14.26
N ARG A 464 27.89 -14.91 -13.45
CA ARG A 464 27.84 -13.44 -13.48
C ARG A 464 28.20 -12.86 -14.85
N ARG A 465 29.21 -13.46 -15.50
CA ARG A 465 29.69 -13.05 -16.82
C ARG A 465 28.88 -13.65 -17.98
N LYS A 466 27.94 -14.55 -17.68
CA LYS A 466 27.25 -15.41 -18.66
C LYS A 466 28.24 -16.16 -19.56
N ASP A 467 29.33 -16.62 -18.96
CA ASP A 467 30.43 -17.30 -19.64
C ASP A 467 30.23 -18.82 -19.51
N LEU A 468 29.55 -19.39 -20.50
CA LEU A 468 29.22 -20.83 -20.53
C LEU A 468 30.48 -21.69 -20.64
N ASP A 469 31.47 -21.27 -21.44
CA ASP A 469 32.74 -21.97 -21.61
C ASP A 469 33.50 -22.06 -20.28
N ALA A 470 33.57 -20.95 -19.53
CA ALA A 470 34.19 -20.96 -18.21
C ALA A 470 33.43 -21.86 -17.23
N PHE A 471 32.09 -21.89 -17.29
CA PHE A 471 31.29 -22.80 -16.47
C PHE A 471 31.61 -24.27 -16.78
N GLU A 472 31.57 -24.65 -18.07
CA GLU A 472 31.87 -26.00 -18.54
C GLU A 472 33.26 -26.45 -18.12
N GLN A 473 34.28 -25.62 -18.34
CA GLN A 473 35.66 -25.94 -17.95
C GLN A 473 35.80 -26.15 -16.44
N ASN A 474 35.12 -25.34 -15.61
CA ASN A 474 35.14 -25.51 -14.17
C ASN A 474 34.39 -26.78 -13.74
N LEU A 475 33.29 -27.12 -14.41
CA LEU A 475 32.51 -28.32 -14.15
C LEU A 475 33.29 -29.60 -14.53
N ILE A 476 33.87 -29.65 -15.72
CA ILE A 476 34.71 -30.77 -16.18
C ILE A 476 35.85 -31.00 -15.20
N ARG A 477 36.57 -29.95 -14.82
CA ARG A 477 37.66 -30.04 -13.82
C ARG A 477 37.16 -30.56 -12.48
N ALA A 478 35.97 -30.13 -12.05
CA ALA A 478 35.41 -30.52 -10.76
C ALA A 478 35.09 -32.02 -10.69
N TYR A 479 34.54 -32.60 -11.76
CA TYR A 479 34.17 -34.02 -11.84
C TYR A 479 35.35 -34.92 -12.22
N MET A 480 36.27 -34.46 -13.07
CA MET A 480 37.51 -35.19 -13.37
C MET A 480 38.37 -35.41 -12.13
N GLN A 481 38.41 -34.43 -11.22
CA GLN A 481 39.22 -34.53 -10.00
C GLN A 481 38.76 -35.67 -9.07
N VAL A 482 37.46 -35.98 -9.08
CA VAL A 482 36.85 -37.06 -8.30
C VAL A 482 36.58 -38.31 -9.16
N GLU A 483 37.16 -38.36 -10.37
CA GLU A 483 37.02 -39.45 -11.35
C GLU A 483 35.56 -39.89 -11.60
N ARG A 484 34.65 -38.91 -11.76
CA ARG A 484 33.23 -39.16 -12.01
C ARG A 484 32.77 -38.63 -13.36
N GLU A 485 31.76 -39.31 -13.90
CA GLU A 485 31.00 -38.82 -15.04
C GLU A 485 30.25 -37.54 -14.67
N ILE A 486 30.18 -36.60 -15.62
CA ILE A 486 29.43 -35.37 -15.46
C ILE A 486 27.93 -35.72 -15.54
N PRO A 487 27.13 -35.36 -14.52
CA PRO A 487 25.70 -35.66 -14.52
C PRO A 487 24.97 -35.07 -15.73
N TYR A 488 24.07 -35.84 -16.33
CA TYR A 488 23.30 -35.43 -17.51
C TYR A 488 22.50 -34.13 -17.31
N ILE A 489 22.15 -33.77 -16.07
CA ILE A 489 21.48 -32.49 -15.80
C ILE A 489 22.30 -31.28 -16.30
N PHE A 490 23.63 -31.36 -16.33
CA PHE A 490 24.44 -30.27 -16.86
C PHE A 490 24.38 -30.15 -18.37
N VAL A 491 24.14 -31.24 -19.10
CA VAL A 491 23.85 -31.18 -20.55
C VAL A 491 22.60 -30.34 -20.80
N GLN A 492 21.61 -30.41 -19.90
CA GLN A 492 20.42 -29.55 -19.97
C GLN A 492 20.72 -28.09 -19.63
N ALA A 493 21.72 -27.83 -18.77
CA ALA A 493 22.17 -26.48 -18.42
C ALA A 493 22.91 -25.77 -19.55
N LEU A 494 23.47 -26.52 -20.51
CA LEU A 494 24.09 -25.96 -21.71
C LEU A 494 23.05 -25.34 -22.67
N LYS A 495 21.76 -25.61 -22.45
CA LYS A 495 20.70 -24.80 -23.04
C LYS A 495 20.53 -23.55 -22.19
N ASP A 496 20.81 -22.37 -22.76
CA ASP A 496 20.84 -21.08 -22.06
C ASP A 496 19.64 -20.84 -21.13
N GLU A 497 18.43 -21.25 -21.53
CA GLU A 497 17.20 -21.09 -20.75
C GLU A 497 17.27 -21.77 -19.36
N ASN A 498 18.00 -22.87 -19.24
CA ASN A 498 18.08 -23.67 -18.01
C ASN A 498 19.31 -23.34 -17.16
N PHE A 499 20.25 -22.56 -17.71
CA PHE A 499 21.58 -22.36 -17.16
C PHE A 499 21.52 -21.86 -15.71
N ASN A 500 20.82 -20.74 -15.47
CA ASN A 500 20.73 -20.17 -14.13
C ASN A 500 20.05 -21.14 -13.14
N ARG A 501 18.93 -21.76 -13.54
CA ARG A 501 18.16 -22.69 -12.69
C ARG A 501 19.03 -23.81 -12.14
N ILE A 502 19.77 -24.46 -13.02
CA ILE A 502 20.60 -25.62 -12.67
C ILE A 502 21.85 -25.16 -11.90
N VAL A 503 22.53 -24.12 -12.36
CA VAL A 503 23.81 -23.70 -11.77
C VAL A 503 23.62 -23.12 -10.36
N TYR A 504 22.61 -22.27 -10.14
CA TYR A 504 22.33 -21.75 -8.78
C TYR A 504 21.91 -22.87 -7.83
N ALA A 505 21.05 -23.80 -8.27
CA ALA A 505 20.63 -24.92 -7.44
C ALA A 505 21.81 -25.83 -7.08
N PHE A 506 22.67 -26.13 -8.05
CA PHE A 506 23.91 -26.88 -7.84
C PHE A 506 24.86 -26.18 -6.86
N LEU A 507 25.11 -24.88 -7.02
CA LEU A 507 25.96 -24.10 -6.11
C LEU A 507 25.43 -24.10 -4.67
N ILE A 508 24.11 -23.97 -4.50
CA ILE A 508 23.46 -24.05 -3.19
C ILE A 508 23.66 -25.44 -2.58
N GLY A 509 23.53 -26.51 -3.38
CA GLY A 509 23.77 -27.88 -2.93
C GLY A 509 25.22 -28.17 -2.57
N LEU A 510 26.16 -27.72 -3.41
CA LEU A 510 27.60 -27.87 -3.22
C LEU A 510 28.11 -27.22 -1.93
N ASN A 511 27.43 -26.16 -1.48
CA ASN A 511 27.70 -25.48 -0.22
C ASN A 511 26.62 -25.75 0.84
N GLY A 512 25.77 -26.76 0.64
CA GLY A 512 24.70 -27.12 1.56
C GLY A 512 25.16 -27.97 2.74
N ARG A 513 24.26 -28.20 3.69
CA ARG A 513 24.43 -29.17 4.78
C ARG A 513 23.73 -30.49 4.45
N ASP A 514 24.33 -31.59 4.90
CA ASP A 514 23.68 -32.89 4.87
C ASP A 514 22.66 -33.03 6.00
N TRP A 515 21.53 -33.69 5.68
CA TRP A 515 20.52 -34.06 6.68
C TRP A 515 21.03 -35.11 7.67
N SER A 516 22.16 -35.77 7.39
CA SER A 516 22.77 -36.73 8.32
C SER A 516 23.53 -36.09 9.47
N GLU A 517 23.68 -34.76 9.50
CA GLU A 517 24.23 -34.04 10.66
C GLU A 517 23.11 -33.20 11.29
N GLY A 518 22.56 -33.71 12.39
CA GLY A 518 21.31 -33.27 13.03
C GLY A 518 21.04 -31.77 13.10
N GLU A 519 19.76 -31.44 13.04
CA GLU A 519 19.25 -30.15 13.51
C GLU A 519 19.79 -29.90 14.91
N PRO A 520 20.47 -28.77 15.17
CA PRO A 520 20.68 -28.34 16.53
C PRO A 520 19.30 -27.96 17.08
N GLU A 521 18.80 -28.74 18.04
CA GLU A 521 17.84 -28.24 19.01
C GLU A 521 18.40 -26.92 19.56
N GLY A 522 17.67 -25.81 19.41
CA GLY A 522 18.04 -24.55 20.06
C GLY A 522 18.46 -23.40 19.14
N THR A 523 17.67 -23.08 18.13
CA THR A 523 17.35 -21.67 17.84
C THR A 523 15.85 -21.54 17.65
N SER A 524 15.09 -21.90 18.68
CA SER A 524 13.76 -21.35 18.89
C SER A 524 13.93 -19.89 19.32
N GLU A 525 13.66 -18.95 18.42
CA GLU A 525 13.38 -17.55 18.75
C GLU A 525 12.00 -17.43 19.45
N GLU A 526 11.69 -18.33 20.38
CA GLU A 526 10.44 -18.32 21.18
C GLU A 526 10.60 -17.60 22.52
N SER A 527 11.65 -16.81 22.72
CA SER A 527 11.79 -15.97 23.92
C SER A 527 11.45 -14.50 23.68
N LEU A 528 10.37 -14.19 22.96
CA LEU A 528 9.74 -12.86 22.97
C LEU A 528 8.24 -12.99 22.65
N GLY A 529 7.42 -13.13 23.69
CA GLY A 529 5.96 -13.00 23.55
C GLY A 529 5.11 -13.92 24.42
N GLN A 530 5.43 -14.03 25.71
CA GLN A 530 4.43 -14.37 26.73
C GLN A 530 4.40 -13.22 27.74
N GLU A 531 3.67 -12.17 27.37
CA GLU A 531 2.80 -11.32 28.21
C GLU A 531 2.00 -10.38 27.28
#